data_AF-A0A5K0VE19-F1
#
_entry.id   AF-A0A5K0VE19-F1
#
_cell.length_a   1.000
_cell.length_b   1.000
_cell.length_c   1.000
_cell.angle_alpha   90.00
_cell.angle_beta   90.00
_cell.angle_gamma   90.00
#
_symmetry.space_group_name_H-M   'P 1'
#
loop_
_entity.id
_entity.type
_entity.pdbx_description
1 polymer ?
#
loop_
_entity_poly.entity_id
_entity_poly.type
_entity_poly.pdbx_seq_one_letter_code
_entity_poly.pdbx_strand_id
1 'polypeptide(L)'
;FPPISLSPMEGDAGILNAFELHYSDLVLLSSSSSSPSTSVASQERLDSISRTVVETLGPGGHGLLAVIGVPNAGENSRKLLSFARKLALVEDDKRRRILK
;
A
#
# COMPACT_ATOMS: atom_id res chain seq x y z
N PHE A 1 2.13 27.16 45.36
CA PHE A 1 1.98 26.89 43.92
C PHE A 1 2.59 25.54 43.63
N PRO A 2 1.82 24.48 43.36
CA PRO A 2 2.41 23.21 42.94
C PRO A 2 2.93 23.33 41.50
N PRO A 3 4.01 22.62 41.14
CA PRO A 3 4.55 22.62 39.79
C PRO A 3 3.60 21.87 38.85
N ILE A 4 3.36 22.46 37.69
CA ILE A 4 2.54 21.91 36.61
C ILE A 4 3.32 20.74 36.00
N SER A 5 2.85 19.52 36.24
CA SER A 5 3.34 18.33 35.53
C SER A 5 2.93 18.43 34.06
N LEU A 6 3.87 18.83 33.22
CA LEU A 6 3.79 18.65 31.77
C LEU A 6 3.85 17.16 31.48
N SER A 7 2.68 16.54 31.29
CA SER A 7 2.59 15.24 30.63
C SER A 7 3.14 15.39 29.21
N PRO A 8 4.13 14.59 28.79
CA PRO A 8 4.45 14.50 27.37
C PRO A 8 3.20 13.99 26.67
N MET A 9 2.65 14.80 25.77
CA MET A 9 1.70 14.33 24.79
C MET A 9 2.53 13.49 23.82
N GLU A 10 2.81 12.26 24.24
CA GLU A 10 3.39 11.20 23.43
C GLU A 10 2.38 10.98 22.32
N GLY A 11 2.60 11.65 21.18
CA GLY A 11 2.01 11.23 19.93
C GLY A 11 2.58 9.84 19.71
N ASP A 12 1.83 8.82 20.13
CA ASP A 12 1.98 7.47 19.63
C ASP A 12 1.74 7.58 18.13
N ALA A 13 2.81 7.91 17.41
CA ALA A 13 2.96 7.59 16.01
C ALA A 13 3.09 6.06 15.98
N GLY A 14 1.97 5.39 16.31
CA GLY A 14 1.84 3.97 16.33
C GLY A 14 2.39 3.50 15.01
N ILE A 15 3.48 2.76 15.07
CA ILE A 15 4.14 2.20 13.90
C ILE A 15 3.07 1.29 13.29
N LEU A 16 2.35 1.79 12.29
CA LEU A 16 1.31 1.04 11.59
C LEU A 16 2.04 -0.13 10.93
N ASN A 17 2.01 -1.28 11.59
CA ASN A 17 2.57 -2.52 11.09
C ASN A 17 1.67 -2.99 9.95
N ALA A 18 1.79 -2.33 8.80
CA ALA A 18 1.02 -2.64 7.62
C ALA A 18 1.26 -4.10 7.26
N PHE A 19 0.19 -4.83 6.98
CA PHE A 19 0.32 -6.20 6.50
C PHE A 19 1.14 -6.19 5.20
N GLU A 20 2.21 -6.98 5.18
CA GLU A 20 3.08 -7.08 4.01
C GLU A 20 2.56 -8.15 3.06
N LEU A 21 2.31 -7.77 1.81
CA LEU A 21 1.82 -8.67 0.77
C LEU A 21 2.78 -8.66 -0.40
N HIS A 22 3.20 -9.85 -0.84
CA HIS A 22 4.13 -9.96 -1.95
C HIS A 22 3.44 -9.69 -3.30
N TYR A 23 4.13 -8.97 -4.18
CA TYR A 23 3.61 -8.61 -5.50
C TYR A 23 3.17 -9.82 -6.33
N SER A 24 3.89 -10.95 -6.26
CA SER A 24 3.47 -12.18 -6.95
C SER A 24 2.09 -12.66 -6.51
N ASP A 25 1.83 -12.60 -5.20
CA ASP A 25 0.59 -13.09 -4.62
C ASP A 25 -0.55 -12.13 -4.99
N LEU A 26 -0.29 -10.82 -5.05
CA LEU A 26 -1.24 -9.82 -5.56
C LEU A 26 -1.62 -10.08 -7.01
N VAL A 27 -0.63 -10.35 -7.86
CA VAL A 27 -0.84 -10.64 -9.28
C VAL A 27 -1.65 -11.93 -9.46
N LEU A 28 -1.38 -12.95 -8.66
CA LEU A 28 -2.15 -14.20 -8.65
C LEU A 28 -3.60 -13.96 -8.22
N LEU A 29 -3.83 -13.21 -7.15
CA LEU A 29 -5.19 -12.83 -6.70
C LEU A 29 -5.96 -12.08 -7.78
N SER A 30 -5.30 -11.17 -8.52
CA SER A 30 -5.91 -10.47 -9.65
C SER A 30 -6.19 -11.38 -10.85
N SER A 31 -5.45 -12.48 -11.00
CA SER A 31 -5.53 -13.39 -12.16
C SER A 31 -6.45 -14.59 -11.93
N SER A 32 -6.76 -14.95 -10.68
CA SER A 32 -7.67 -16.06 -10.32
C SER A 32 -9.09 -15.92 -10.86
N SER A 33 -9.48 -14.75 -11.39
CA SER A 33 -10.74 -14.59 -12.14
C SER A 33 -10.70 -15.21 -13.56
N SER A 34 -9.55 -15.69 -14.04
CA SER A 34 -9.37 -16.09 -15.45
C SER A 34 -8.56 -17.37 -15.72
N SER A 35 -8.10 -18.15 -14.73
CA SER A 35 -7.29 -19.35 -15.02
C SER A 35 -7.48 -20.50 -14.00
N PRO A 36 -7.75 -21.73 -14.46
CA PRO A 36 -8.04 -22.89 -13.59
C PRO A 36 -6.81 -23.75 -13.22
N SER A 37 -5.58 -23.23 -13.33
CA SER A 37 -4.36 -24.06 -13.24
C SER A 37 -3.59 -23.99 -11.91
N THR A 38 -4.13 -23.38 -10.86
CA THR A 38 -3.53 -23.37 -9.52
C THR A 38 -3.77 -24.71 -8.80
N SER A 39 -2.71 -25.28 -8.21
CA SER A 39 -2.84 -26.49 -7.39
C SER A 39 -3.70 -26.23 -6.15
N VAL A 40 -4.36 -27.26 -5.62
CA VAL A 40 -5.30 -27.14 -4.48
C VAL A 40 -4.65 -26.42 -3.27
N ALA A 41 -3.41 -26.78 -2.94
CA ALA A 41 -2.64 -26.14 -1.87
C ALA A 41 -2.31 -24.65 -2.15
N SER A 42 -2.11 -24.28 -3.41
CA SER A 42 -1.88 -22.87 -3.78
C SER A 42 -3.18 -22.05 -3.73
N GLN A 43 -4.33 -22.68 -4.00
CA GLN A 43 -5.64 -22.04 -3.91
C GLN A 43 -6.02 -21.73 -2.45
N GLU A 44 -5.85 -22.69 -1.53
CA GLU A 44 -6.13 -22.49 -0.10
C GLU A 44 -5.27 -21.37 0.51
N ARG A 45 -4.00 -21.29 0.08
CA ARG A 45 -3.10 -20.20 0.48
C ARG A 45 -3.61 -18.86 -0.04
N LEU A 46 -3.97 -18.77 -1.33
CA LEU A 46 -4.49 -17.53 -1.92
C LEU A 46 -5.80 -17.09 -1.28
N ASP A 47 -6.71 -18.02 -0.98
CA ASP A 47 -7.97 -17.72 -0.29
C ASP A 47 -7.71 -17.17 1.11
N SER A 48 -6.74 -17.74 1.83
CA SER A 48 -6.33 -17.24 3.15
C SER A 48 -5.76 -15.82 3.06
N ILE A 49 -4.87 -15.55 2.11
CA ILE A 49 -4.32 -14.22 1.86
C ILE A 49 -5.43 -13.22 1.49
N SER A 50 -6.36 -13.63 0.62
CA SER A 50 -7.52 -12.81 0.23
C SER A 50 -8.36 -12.40 1.43
N ARG A 51 -8.66 -13.33 2.35
CA ARG A 51 -9.36 -13.03 3.60
C ARG A 51 -8.59 -12.03 4.45
N THR A 52 -7.29 -12.25 4.66
CA THR A 52 -6.45 -11.34 5.44
C THR A 52 -6.40 -9.94 4.82
N VAL A 53 -6.36 -9.82 3.48
CA VAL A 53 -6.43 -8.53 2.78
C VAL A 53 -7.77 -7.83 3.03
N VAL A 54 -8.89 -8.56 2.93
CA VAL A 54 -10.23 -7.99 3.19
C VAL A 54 -10.38 -7.57 4.65
N GLU A 55 -9.88 -8.36 5.59
CA GLU A 55 -9.89 -8.02 7.03
C GLU A 55 -9.03 -6.79 7.33
N THR A 56 -7.82 -6.75 6.76
CA THR A 56 -6.87 -5.64 6.87
C THR A 56 -7.43 -4.32 6.31
N LEU A 57 -8.06 -4.38 5.14
CA LEU A 57 -8.63 -3.21 4.46
C LEU A 57 -10.06 -2.90 4.89
N GLY A 58 -10.66 -3.78 5.70
CA GLY A 58 -12.03 -3.67 6.20
C GLY A 58 -12.19 -2.60 7.29
N PRO A 59 -13.43 -2.34 7.71
CA PRO A 59 -13.76 -1.27 8.67
C PRO A 59 -13.18 -1.49 10.08
N GLY A 60 -12.72 -2.71 10.40
CA GLY A 60 -12.02 -3.03 11.65
C GLY A 60 -10.51 -3.23 11.50
N GLY A 61 -9.97 -3.10 10.28
CA GLY A 61 -8.55 -3.26 9.99
C GLY A 61 -7.79 -1.94 10.01
N HIS A 62 -6.46 -2.01 9.91
CA HIS A 62 -5.60 -0.82 9.86
C HIS A 62 -5.74 -0.01 8.56
N GLY A 63 -6.51 -0.50 7.58
CA GLY A 63 -6.83 0.23 6.34
C GLY A 63 -5.63 0.40 5.39
N LEU A 64 -4.47 -0.15 5.74
CA LEU A 64 -3.22 -0.06 5.01
C LEU A 64 -2.62 -1.44 4.78
N LEU A 65 -2.03 -1.59 3.60
CA LEU A 65 -1.31 -2.78 3.14
C LEU A 65 -0.01 -2.33 2.49
N ALA A 66 1.10 -2.99 2.80
CA ALA A 66 2.39 -2.77 2.16
C ALA A 66 2.63 -3.84 1.09
N VAL A 67 2.79 -3.45 -0.18
CA VAL A 67 3.13 -4.41 -1.23
C VAL A 67 4.64 -4.50 -1.38
N ILE A 68 5.21 -5.66 -1.11
CA ILE A 68 6.64 -5.94 -1.19
C ILE A 68 7.00 -6.68 -2.48
N GLY A 69 8.26 -6.60 -2.91
CA GLY A 69 8.74 -7.32 -4.10
C GLY A 69 8.24 -6.76 -5.44
N VAL A 70 7.76 -5.51 -5.47
CA VAL A 70 7.32 -4.86 -6.72
C VAL A 70 8.53 -4.59 -7.62
N PRO A 71 8.53 -5.09 -8.86
CA PRO A 71 9.65 -4.90 -9.78
C PRO A 71 9.85 -3.41 -10.10
N ASN A 72 11.11 -2.97 -10.11
CA ASN A 72 11.50 -1.59 -10.43
C ASN A 72 10.86 -0.49 -9.56
N ALA A 73 10.28 -0.82 -8.40
CA ALA A 73 9.58 0.15 -7.56
C ALA A 73 10.46 1.34 -7.16
N GLY A 74 11.72 1.09 -6.78
CA GLY A 74 12.67 2.15 -6.42
C GLY A 74 13.03 3.06 -7.59
N GLU A 75 13.21 2.50 -8.79
CA GLU A 75 13.49 3.29 -10.00
C GLU A 75 12.27 4.12 -10.41
N ASN A 76 11.09 3.51 -10.40
CA ASN A 76 9.82 4.19 -10.69
C ASN A 76 9.54 5.31 -9.69
N SER A 77 9.76 5.07 -8.39
CA SER A 77 9.60 6.09 -7.36
C SER A 77 10.53 7.28 -7.61
N ARG A 78 11.83 7.04 -7.88
CA ARG A 78 12.77 8.11 -8.22
C ARG A 78 12.38 8.87 -9.48
N LYS A 79 11.98 8.14 -10.53
CA LYS A 79 11.55 8.73 -11.81
C LYS A 79 10.30 9.58 -11.61
N LEU A 80 9.28 9.07 -10.94
CA LEU A 80 8.04 9.79 -10.62
C LEU A 80 8.30 11.00 -9.72
N LEU A 81 9.17 10.88 -8.70
CA LEU A 81 9.54 12.00 -7.85
C LEU A 81 10.25 13.12 -8.64
N SER A 82 11.13 12.74 -9.57
CA SER A 82 11.78 13.71 -10.45
C SER A 82 10.77 14.41 -11.36
N PHE A 83 9.75 13.69 -11.84
CA PHE A 83 8.67 14.27 -12.61
C PHE A 83 7.69 15.09 -11.77
N ALA A 84 7.42 14.71 -10.53
CA ALA A 84 6.53 15.43 -9.63
C ALA A 84 7.01 16.87 -9.42
N ARG A 85 8.33 17.05 -9.26
CA ARG A 85 8.94 18.39 -9.18
C ARG A 85 8.73 19.20 -10.47
N LYS A 86 8.93 18.57 -11.63
CA LYS A 86 8.72 19.22 -12.93
C LYS A 86 7.24 19.56 -13.15
N LEU A 87 6.34 18.65 -12.79
CA LEU A 87 4.90 18.82 -12.89
C LEU A 87 4.39 19.92 -11.95
N ALA A 88 4.97 20.08 -10.76
CA ALA A 88 4.59 21.16 -9.85
C ALA A 88 4.85 22.57 -10.44
N LEU A 89 5.76 22.69 -11.41
CA LEU A 89 6.05 23.95 -12.11
C LEU A 89 5.13 24.19 -13.33
N VAL A 90 4.33 23.20 -13.71
CA VAL A 90 3.42 23.28 -14.86
C VAL A 90 2.07 23.83 -14.39
N GLU A 91 1.48 24.75 -15.16
CA GLU A 91 0.12 25.25 -14.92
C GLU A 91 -0.90 24.13 -14.75
N ASP A 92 -1.88 24.35 -13.87
CA ASP A 92 -2.88 23.36 -13.46
C ASP A 92 -3.61 22.69 -14.62
N ASP A 93 -3.98 23.45 -15.65
CA ASP A 93 -4.65 22.91 -16.83
C ASP A 93 -3.79 21.93 -17.63
N LYS A 94 -2.50 22.23 -17.77
CA LYS A 94 -1.55 21.37 -18.47
C LYS A 94 -1.18 20.16 -17.61
N ARG A 95 -0.99 20.37 -16.30
CA ARG A 95 -0.71 19.33 -15.31
C ARG A 95 -1.83 18.29 -15.26
N ARG A 96 -3.11 18.72 -15.25
CA ARG A 96 -4.28 17.83 -15.32
C ARG A 96 -4.36 16.99 -16.60
N ARG A 97 -3.86 17.50 -17.73
CA ARG A 97 -3.81 16.72 -18.99
C ARG A 97 -2.69 15.70 -19.02
N ILE A 98 -1.57 15.98 -18.35
CA ILE A 98 -0.41 15.08 -18.32
C ILE A 98 -0.62 13.92 -17.33
N LEU A 99 -1.36 14.16 -16.24
CA LEU A 99 -1.61 13.17 -15.18
C LEU A 99 -2.84 12.28 -15.43
N LYS A 100 -3.46 12.38 -16.60
CA LYS A 100 -4.68 11.65 -16.97
C LYS A 100 -4.34 10.47 -17.86
#